data_AF-A0A3L7AC02-F1
#
_entry.id   AF-A0A3L7AC02-F1
#
_cell.length_a   1.000
_cell.length_b   1.000
_cell.length_c   1.000
_cell.angle_alpha   90.00
_cell.angle_beta   90.00
_cell.angle_gamma   90.00
#
_symmetry.space_group_name_H-M   'P 1'
#
loop_
_entity.id
_entity.type
_entity.pdbx_description
1 polymer ?
#
loop_
_entity_poly.entity_id
_entity_poly.type
_entity_poly.pdbx_seq_one_letter_code
_entity_poly.pdbx_strand_id
1 'polypeptide(L)'
;MDSRSDFCPGCGAQVYPEEAHCPFCGRNLKSRAWVPFAVGFGGAGAALLVGGLAWWVLDALPPTVPPRDSGQQVAAQTAPADAAPPAAPQATPEGAAPAAAPSAPAFAPPPDAPAGASQALITPQPFGSIQPPPAATPGGALALAAPGPADGGVGEARLPLPTLHSPPPVTPADVETRKAFAKQTQQKFVENGLDLTVATSGDDAAVLTIKFNFPAQTAAELIVSGPFPRQCAQRGFRQVVFLDPSGATWLYDVATQQMSQK
;
A
#
# COMPACT_ATOMS: atom_id res chain seq x y z
N MET A 1 40.67 22.85 -13.18
CA MET A 1 39.34 23.29 -12.71
C MET A 1 39.17 24.72 -13.19
N ASP A 2 38.82 24.87 -14.46
CA ASP A 2 38.54 26.17 -15.04
C ASP A 2 37.21 26.67 -14.47
N SER A 3 37.29 27.57 -13.49
CA SER A 3 36.13 28.32 -13.03
C SER A 3 35.73 29.26 -14.15
N ARG A 4 34.87 28.77 -15.06
CA ARG A 4 34.20 29.61 -16.04
C ARG A 4 33.45 30.68 -15.27
N SER A 5 33.88 31.92 -15.44
CA SER A 5 33.15 33.08 -14.94
C SER A 5 31.80 33.12 -15.63
N ASP A 6 30.73 33.10 -14.84
CA ASP A 6 29.38 33.27 -15.36
C ASP A 6 29.13 34.75 -15.65
N PHE A 7 28.64 35.04 -16.84
CA PHE A 7 28.23 36.39 -17.23
C PHE A 7 26.74 36.58 -16.96
N CYS A 8 26.36 37.73 -16.41
CA CYS A 8 24.95 38.05 -16.18
C CYS A 8 24.22 38.13 -17.53
N PRO A 9 23.13 37.38 -17.75
CA PRO A 9 22.37 37.40 -19.01
C PRO A 9 21.59 38.70 -19.23
N GLY A 10 21.54 39.60 -18.23
CA GLY A 10 20.91 40.91 -18.36
C GLY A 10 21.86 41.96 -18.93
N CYS A 11 22.99 42.17 -18.26
CA CYS A 11 23.93 43.26 -18.58
C CYS A 11 25.28 42.79 -19.14
N GLY A 12 25.54 41.48 -19.21
CA GLY A 12 26.82 40.94 -19.68
C GLY A 12 28.00 41.16 -18.73
N ALA A 13 27.78 41.71 -17.55
CA ALA A 13 28.83 41.86 -16.54
C ALA A 13 29.26 40.49 -15.99
N GLN A 14 30.54 40.36 -15.66
CA GLN A 14 31.07 39.19 -14.97
C GLN A 14 30.51 39.15 -13.54
N VAL A 15 29.93 38.03 -13.12
CA VAL A 15 29.38 37.86 -11.76
C VAL A 15 29.98 36.62 -11.14
N TYR A 16 30.30 36.71 -9.84
CA TYR A 16 30.78 35.56 -9.09
C TYR A 16 29.63 34.59 -8.79
N PRO A 17 29.84 33.28 -8.93
CA PRO A 17 28.76 32.28 -8.84
C PRO A 17 28.12 32.18 -7.44
N GLU A 18 28.77 32.66 -6.38
CA GLU A 18 28.17 32.75 -5.05
C GLU A 18 27.14 33.88 -4.87
N GLU A 19 27.06 34.85 -5.79
CA GLU A 19 26.15 35.99 -5.65
C GLU A 19 24.77 35.73 -6.28
N ALA A 20 23.71 35.76 -5.47
CA ALA A 20 22.33 35.57 -5.94
C ALA A 20 21.80 36.75 -6.79
N HIS A 21 22.49 37.89 -6.78
CA HIS A 21 22.08 39.11 -7.46
C HIS A 21 23.25 39.68 -8.25
N CYS A 22 22.99 40.13 -9.47
CA CYS A 22 24.00 40.86 -10.22
C CYS A 22 24.19 42.27 -9.62
N PRO A 23 25.41 42.66 -9.19
CA PRO A 23 25.65 43.95 -8.54
C PRO A 23 25.45 45.14 -9.49
N PHE A 24 25.50 44.92 -10.81
CA PHE A 24 25.37 45.99 -11.81
C PHE A 24 23.92 46.31 -12.19
N CYS A 25 23.06 45.29 -12.30
CA CYS A 25 21.69 45.48 -12.79
C CYS A 25 20.61 45.09 -11.77
N GLY A 26 21.00 44.59 -10.59
CA GLY A 26 20.08 44.17 -9.52
C GLY A 26 19.22 42.94 -9.86
N ARG A 27 19.45 42.31 -11.02
CA ARG A 27 18.62 41.19 -11.47
C ARG A 27 18.97 39.93 -10.69
N ASN A 28 17.95 39.24 -10.20
CA ASN A 28 18.08 37.95 -9.52
C ASN A 28 18.62 36.91 -10.51
N LEU A 29 19.81 36.38 -10.23
CA LEU A 29 20.37 35.26 -10.93
C LEU A 29 19.81 34.03 -10.25
N LYS A 30 18.70 33.47 -10.78
CA LYS A 30 18.15 32.21 -10.29
C LYS A 30 19.25 31.16 -10.38
N SER A 31 19.85 30.85 -9.22
CA SER A 31 20.85 29.81 -9.07
C SER A 31 20.36 28.56 -9.77
N ARG A 32 21.05 28.18 -10.84
CA ARG A 32 20.72 27.02 -11.67
C ARG A 32 21.05 25.70 -10.95
N ALA A 33 21.37 25.76 -9.65
CA ALA A 33 21.69 24.61 -8.80
C ALA A 33 20.50 23.64 -8.58
N TRP A 34 19.26 24.03 -8.89
CA TRP A 34 18.12 23.11 -8.73
C TRP A 34 17.83 22.22 -9.95
N VAL A 35 18.40 22.52 -11.13
CA VAL A 35 18.14 21.75 -12.35
C VAL A 35 18.57 20.26 -12.27
N PRO A 36 19.69 19.87 -11.65
CA PRO A 36 20.02 18.43 -11.57
C PRO A 36 19.05 17.64 -10.67
N PHE A 37 18.45 18.27 -9.64
CA PHE A 37 17.44 17.62 -8.79
C PHE A 37 16.09 17.46 -9.49
N ALA A 38 15.66 18.44 -10.29
CA ALA A 38 14.42 18.36 -11.06
C ALA A 38 14.47 17.31 -12.18
N VAL A 39 15.62 17.13 -12.84
CA VAL A 39 15.81 16.10 -13.88
C VAL A 39 15.91 14.70 -13.26
N GLY A 40 16.54 14.55 -12.09
CA GLY A 40 16.60 13.28 -11.36
C GLY A 40 15.23 12.79 -10.88
N PHE A 41 14.43 13.67 -10.28
CA PHE A 41 13.06 13.32 -9.85
C PHE A 41 12.07 13.20 -11.02
N GLY A 42 12.22 14.01 -12.07
CA GLY A 42 11.40 13.90 -13.28
C GLY A 42 11.60 12.57 -14.01
N GLY A 43 12.83 12.06 -14.07
CA GLY A 43 13.15 10.76 -14.66
C GLY A 43 12.58 9.58 -13.85
N ALA A 44 12.73 9.61 -12.53
CA ALA A 44 12.15 8.58 -11.65
C ALA A 44 10.61 8.61 -11.63
N GLY A 45 10.00 9.80 -11.63
CA GLY A 45 8.55 9.96 -11.70
C GLY A 45 7.96 9.45 -13.02
N ALA A 46 8.63 9.70 -14.15
CA ALA A 46 8.22 9.16 -15.45
C ALA A 46 8.34 7.63 -15.51
N ALA A 47 9.41 7.06 -14.95
CA ALA A 47 9.59 5.60 -14.88
C ALA A 47 8.52 4.92 -14.00
N LEU A 48 8.12 5.55 -12.89
CA LEU A 48 7.05 5.05 -12.02
C LEU A 48 5.66 5.21 -12.65
N LEU A 49 5.42 6.28 -13.41
CA LEU A 49 4.16 6.45 -14.14
C LEU A 49 4.01 5.44 -15.28
N VAL A 50 5.06 5.19 -16.06
CA VAL A 50 5.05 4.20 -17.14
C VAL A 50 5.03 2.77 -16.59
N GLY A 51 5.81 2.49 -15.54
CA GLY A 51 5.79 1.22 -14.83
C GLY A 51 4.43 0.94 -14.17
N GLY A 52 3.82 1.95 -13.55
CA GLY A 52 2.50 1.88 -12.94
C GLY A 52 1.37 1.66 -13.95
N LEU A 53 1.43 2.30 -15.13
CA LEU A 53 0.47 2.10 -16.22
C LEU A 53 0.59 0.70 -16.86
N ALA A 54 1.81 0.21 -17.08
CA ALA A 54 2.01 -1.15 -17.56
C ALA A 54 1.49 -2.20 -16.55
N TRP A 55 1.67 -1.93 -15.25
CA TRP A 55 1.11 -2.76 -14.18
C TRP A 55 -0.42 -2.75 -14.16
N TRP A 56 -1.03 -1.59 -14.44
CA TRP A 56 -2.49 -1.43 -14.56
C TRP A 56 -3.09 -2.21 -15.74
N VAL A 57 -2.39 -2.25 -16.88
CA VAL A 57 -2.86 -2.98 -18.08
C VAL A 57 -2.77 -4.50 -17.91
N LEU A 58 -1.79 -5.01 -17.17
CA LEU A 58 -1.69 -6.45 -16.91
C LEU A 58 -2.70 -6.94 -15.86
N ASP A 59 -3.12 -6.10 -14.91
CA ASP A 59 -4.07 -6.48 -13.85
C ASP A 59 -5.55 -6.37 -14.28
N ALA A 60 -5.85 -5.60 -15.33
CA ALA A 60 -7.20 -5.44 -15.88
C ALA A 60 -7.64 -6.57 -16.82
N LEU A 61 -6.74 -7.48 -17.19
CA LEU A 61 -7.09 -8.68 -17.95
C LEU A 61 -7.62 -9.73 -16.96
N PRO A 62 -8.92 -10.07 -16.96
CA PRO A 62 -9.40 -11.18 -16.15
C PRO A 62 -8.60 -12.42 -16.55
N PRO A 63 -8.20 -13.29 -15.60
CA PRO A 63 -7.52 -14.53 -15.96
C PRO A 63 -8.43 -15.27 -16.92
N THR A 64 -8.00 -15.38 -18.17
CA THR A 64 -8.63 -16.24 -19.17
C THR A 64 -8.45 -17.66 -18.68
N VAL A 65 -9.42 -18.12 -17.89
CA VAL A 65 -9.55 -19.53 -17.55
C VAL A 65 -9.73 -20.25 -18.89
N PRO A 66 -8.76 -21.06 -19.35
CA PRO A 66 -9.01 -21.88 -20.52
C PRO A 66 -10.22 -22.76 -20.18
N PRO A 67 -11.21 -22.90 -21.08
CA PRO A 67 -12.36 -23.76 -20.82
C PRO A 67 -11.84 -25.14 -20.47
N ARG A 68 -12.15 -25.55 -19.23
CA ARG A 68 -11.84 -26.88 -18.71
C ARG A 68 -12.83 -27.82 -19.37
N ASP A 69 -12.46 -28.36 -20.53
CA ASP A 69 -13.17 -29.44 -21.22
C ASP A 69 -13.41 -30.59 -20.24
N SER A 70 -14.60 -30.57 -19.65
CA SER A 70 -15.11 -31.56 -18.73
C SER A 70 -16.10 -32.40 -19.53
N GLY A 71 -15.60 -33.35 -20.33
CA GLY A 71 -16.50 -34.20 -21.09
C GLY A 71 -15.87 -35.07 -22.18
N GLN A 72 -14.89 -35.94 -21.87
CA GLN A 72 -14.77 -37.18 -22.64
C GLN A 72 -14.09 -38.33 -21.88
N GLN A 73 -14.83 -38.89 -20.92
CA GLN A 73 -14.75 -40.32 -20.63
C GLN A 73 -16.02 -40.98 -21.19
N VAL A 74 -15.89 -41.70 -22.32
CA VAL A 74 -16.77 -42.82 -22.66
C VAL A 74 -15.88 -43.94 -23.21
N ALA A 75 -16.15 -45.14 -22.68
CA ALA A 75 -15.35 -46.34 -22.74
C ALA A 75 -15.40 -47.09 -24.09
N ALA A 76 -14.45 -48.03 -24.20
CA ALA A 76 -14.45 -49.28 -24.95
C ALA A 76 -14.14 -49.26 -26.47
N GLN A 77 -12.94 -49.73 -26.84
CA GLN A 77 -12.82 -50.73 -27.91
C GLN A 77 -11.51 -51.54 -27.85
N THR A 78 -11.65 -52.78 -27.37
CA THR A 78 -11.01 -54.06 -27.78
C THR A 78 -9.52 -54.14 -28.20
N ALA A 79 -8.79 -54.98 -27.45
CA ALA A 79 -7.62 -55.76 -27.88
C ALA A 79 -8.04 -56.97 -28.77
N PRO A 80 -7.13 -57.55 -29.57
CA PRO A 80 -6.38 -58.76 -29.18
C PRO A 80 -4.87 -58.66 -29.51
N ALA A 81 -3.95 -58.97 -28.59
CA ALA A 81 -3.36 -60.28 -28.29
C ALA A 81 -2.52 -60.89 -29.43
N ASP A 82 -1.18 -60.93 -29.25
CA ASP A 82 -0.37 -62.14 -29.54
C ASP A 82 0.99 -62.13 -28.79
N ALA A 83 1.23 -63.22 -28.05
CA ALA A 83 2.47 -63.93 -27.64
C ALA A 83 3.76 -63.15 -27.24
N ALA A 84 4.58 -63.53 -26.23
CA ALA A 84 4.65 -64.60 -25.25
C ALA A 84 5.90 -64.35 -24.32
N PRO A 85 6.08 -65.07 -23.19
CA PRO A 85 6.87 -64.70 -21.98
C PRO A 85 8.14 -65.58 -21.78
N PRO A 86 8.69 -65.82 -20.55
CA PRO A 86 9.20 -64.95 -19.47
C PRO A 86 10.67 -65.28 -19.07
N ALA A 87 11.31 -64.46 -18.23
CA ALA A 87 12.40 -64.92 -17.36
C ALA A 87 12.32 -64.22 -15.99
N ALA A 88 12.33 -65.04 -14.93
CA ALA A 88 12.17 -64.67 -13.53
C ALA A 88 13.56 -64.44 -12.85
N PRO A 89 13.69 -64.52 -11.50
CA PRO A 89 13.74 -63.37 -10.59
C PRO A 89 15.08 -63.28 -9.84
N GLN A 90 15.49 -62.07 -9.41
CA GLN A 90 16.50 -61.89 -8.36
C GLN A 90 16.03 -60.73 -7.46
N ALA A 91 15.50 -61.03 -6.28
CA ALA A 91 16.23 -61.26 -5.02
C ALA A 91 16.55 -59.95 -4.28
N THR A 92 15.75 -59.70 -3.25
CA THR A 92 15.96 -58.75 -2.16
C THR A 92 17.21 -59.12 -1.34
N PRO A 93 17.98 -58.13 -0.88
CA PRO A 93 18.27 -58.01 0.56
C PRO A 93 18.04 -56.54 1.01
N GLU A 94 17.30 -56.29 2.09
CA GLU A 94 17.72 -56.40 3.49
C GLU A 94 18.55 -55.19 3.97
N GLY A 95 17.96 -54.43 4.90
CA GLY A 95 18.68 -53.80 6.02
C GLY A 95 19.45 -52.50 5.80
N ALA A 96 18.83 -51.37 6.18
CA ALA A 96 19.50 -50.36 7.01
C ALA A 96 18.46 -49.41 7.62
N ALA A 97 18.34 -49.46 8.94
CA ALA A 97 17.62 -48.51 9.77
C ALA A 97 18.48 -47.25 10.04
N PRO A 98 18.00 -46.24 10.78
CA PRO A 98 18.01 -44.83 10.40
C PRO A 98 19.27 -44.06 10.83
N ALA A 99 19.65 -43.03 10.06
CA ALA A 99 20.71 -42.09 10.44
C ALA A 99 20.17 -40.66 10.56
N ALA A 100 20.17 -40.20 11.81
CA ALA A 100 20.42 -38.84 12.28
C ALA A 100 19.53 -37.67 11.78
N ALA A 101 18.71 -37.19 12.71
CA ALA A 101 18.19 -35.83 12.72
C ALA A 101 19.33 -34.79 12.68
N PRO A 102 19.20 -33.68 11.93
CA PRO A 102 20.09 -32.53 12.09
C PRO A 102 19.77 -31.81 13.40
N SER A 103 20.78 -31.74 14.27
CA SER A 103 20.77 -30.98 15.52
C SER A 103 20.43 -29.51 15.27
N ALA A 104 19.49 -28.98 16.06
CA ALA A 104 19.23 -27.56 16.18
C ALA A 104 20.50 -26.81 16.65
N PRO A 105 20.81 -25.62 16.10
CA PRO A 105 21.83 -24.76 16.67
C PRO A 105 21.33 -24.23 18.03
N ALA A 106 22.12 -24.48 19.06
CA ALA A 106 21.97 -23.88 20.37
C ALA A 106 22.10 -22.35 20.25
N PHE A 107 21.03 -21.64 20.59
CA PHE A 107 21.02 -20.20 20.78
C PHE A 107 21.87 -19.91 22.04
N ALA A 108 23.07 -19.39 21.84
CA ALA A 108 23.83 -18.79 22.94
C ALA A 108 23.12 -17.49 23.37
N PRO A 109 22.93 -17.23 24.67
CA PRO A 109 22.51 -15.92 25.13
C PRO A 109 23.62 -14.89 24.82
N PRO A 110 23.29 -13.68 24.36
CA PRO A 110 24.28 -12.63 24.15
C PRO A 110 24.92 -12.23 25.49
N PRO A 111 26.24 -11.96 25.50
CA PRO A 111 26.92 -11.46 26.70
C PRO A 111 26.45 -10.05 27.06
N ASP A 112 26.26 -9.81 28.36
CA ASP A 112 26.15 -8.49 28.97
C ASP A 112 27.28 -7.58 28.45
N ALA A 113 26.89 -6.54 27.71
CA ALA A 113 27.78 -5.46 27.30
C ALA A 113 27.46 -4.19 28.11
N PRO A 114 28.49 -3.42 28.50
CA PRO A 114 28.44 -2.51 29.64
C PRO A 114 27.69 -1.20 29.36
N ALA A 115 27.13 -0.67 30.46
CA ALA A 115 26.75 0.72 30.60
C ALA A 115 27.93 1.65 30.29
N GLY A 116 27.73 2.64 29.40
CA GLY A 116 28.73 3.69 29.20
C GLY A 116 28.53 4.58 27.98
N ALA A 117 27.87 5.71 28.21
CA ALA A 117 28.15 7.02 27.59
C ALA A 117 28.12 7.17 26.06
N SER A 118 27.12 7.87 25.56
CA SER A 118 27.28 9.26 25.08
C SER A 118 25.93 9.85 24.67
N GLN A 119 25.42 10.73 25.52
CA GLN A 119 24.32 11.63 25.18
C GLN A 119 24.85 12.65 24.17
N ALA A 120 24.54 12.45 22.89
CA ALA A 120 24.62 13.53 21.92
C ALA A 120 23.35 14.38 22.09
N LEU A 121 23.58 15.58 22.63
CA LEU A 121 22.64 16.68 22.74
C LEU A 121 22.01 16.97 21.36
N ILE A 122 20.81 16.46 21.11
CA ILE A 122 20.00 16.88 19.96
C ILE A 122 19.21 18.10 20.43
N THR A 123 19.67 19.27 20.02
CA THR A 123 18.98 20.54 20.23
C THR A 123 17.61 20.48 19.53
N PRO A 124 16.48 20.70 20.24
CA PRO A 124 15.18 20.81 19.60
C PRO A 124 15.15 22.09 18.74
N GLN A 125 14.98 21.92 17.43
CA GLN A 125 14.65 23.01 16.52
C GLN A 125 13.28 23.59 16.93
N PRO A 126 13.14 24.91 17.10
CA PRO A 126 11.83 25.51 17.32
C PRO A 126 10.99 25.33 16.06
N PHE A 127 9.91 24.55 16.17
CA PHE A 127 8.86 24.49 15.16
C PHE A 127 8.38 25.91 14.88
N GLY A 128 8.66 26.40 13.68
CA GLY A 128 8.10 27.62 13.15
C GLY A 128 6.57 27.53 13.24
N SER A 129 5.98 28.51 13.92
CA SER A 129 4.54 28.65 14.07
C SER A 129 3.88 28.73 12.69
N ILE A 130 3.19 27.67 12.28
CA ILE A 130 2.29 27.71 11.14
C ILE A 130 1.08 28.51 11.60
N GLN A 131 1.02 29.75 11.12
CA GLN A 131 -0.11 30.67 11.28
C GLN A 131 -1.39 30.01 10.72
N PRO A 132 -2.47 29.91 11.50
CA PRO A 132 -3.75 29.41 10.98
C PRO A 132 -4.33 30.39 9.96
N PRO A 133 -5.00 29.92 8.89
CA PRO A 133 -5.73 30.79 7.98
C PRO A 133 -6.86 31.53 8.72
N PRO A 134 -7.13 32.81 8.39
CA PRO A 134 -8.22 33.55 9.02
C PRO A 134 -9.57 32.93 8.67
N ALA A 135 -10.39 32.77 9.71
CA ALA A 135 -11.76 32.27 9.65
C ALA A 135 -12.63 33.13 8.72
N ALA A 136 -13.25 32.50 7.73
CA ALA A 136 -14.34 33.10 6.99
C ALA A 136 -15.55 33.27 7.91
N THR A 137 -15.95 34.52 8.12
CA THR A 137 -17.12 34.93 8.88
C THR A 137 -18.40 34.58 8.11
N PRO A 138 -19.37 33.85 8.68
CA PRO A 138 -20.72 33.78 8.13
C PRO A 138 -21.50 35.03 8.57
N GLY A 139 -21.65 35.98 7.66
CA GLY A 139 -22.60 37.09 7.79
C GLY A 139 -23.96 36.68 7.26
N GLY A 140 -25.03 37.00 8.00
CA GLY A 140 -26.39 37.03 7.44
C GLY A 140 -27.47 36.44 8.32
N ALA A 141 -27.67 37.01 9.51
CA ALA A 141 -28.94 36.93 10.20
C ALA A 141 -29.97 37.84 9.50
N LEU A 142 -31.06 37.26 9.02
CA LEU A 142 -32.34 37.96 8.90
C LEU A 142 -33.42 37.08 9.54
N ALA A 143 -33.93 37.58 10.65
CA ALA A 143 -35.07 37.06 11.38
C ALA A 143 -36.38 37.71 10.89
N LEU A 144 -37.48 37.09 11.32
CA LEU A 144 -38.90 37.49 11.34
C LEU A 144 -39.80 37.00 10.19
N ALA A 145 -40.68 36.04 10.51
CA ALA A 145 -42.12 36.29 10.69
C ALA A 145 -42.88 35.04 11.22
N ALA A 146 -43.39 35.18 12.46
CA ALA A 146 -44.68 34.79 13.06
C ALA A 146 -45.52 33.54 12.63
N PRO A 147 -46.38 33.02 13.55
CA PRO A 147 -47.05 31.72 13.46
C PRO A 147 -48.48 31.79 12.90
N GLY A 148 -48.97 30.70 12.31
CA GLY A 148 -50.37 30.49 11.97
C GLY A 148 -50.89 29.14 12.49
N PRO A 149 -52.04 29.10 13.20
CA PRO A 149 -52.73 27.87 13.56
C PRO A 149 -53.90 27.60 12.60
N ALA A 150 -53.99 26.37 12.07
CA ALA A 150 -55.21 25.70 11.58
C ALA A 150 -54.75 24.31 11.10
N ASP A 151 -54.93 23.24 11.88
CA ASP A 151 -56.16 22.44 12.04
C ASP A 151 -56.58 21.70 10.76
N GLY A 152 -56.61 20.37 10.86
CA GLY A 152 -57.39 19.47 9.99
C GLY A 152 -56.62 18.78 8.86
N GLY A 153 -56.36 17.48 8.98
CA GLY A 153 -55.99 16.68 7.81
C GLY A 153 -55.36 15.31 8.10
N VAL A 154 -56.20 14.37 8.53
CA VAL A 154 -55.92 12.93 8.63
C VAL A 154 -55.28 12.41 7.33
N GLY A 155 -54.12 11.78 7.44
CA GLY A 155 -53.40 11.20 6.31
C GLY A 155 -51.99 10.78 6.70
N GLU A 156 -51.88 9.78 7.58
CA GLU A 156 -50.63 9.12 7.95
C GLU A 156 -50.07 8.34 6.74
N ALA A 157 -49.62 9.06 5.72
CA ALA A 157 -48.72 8.53 4.72
C ALA A 157 -47.37 8.40 5.39
N ARG A 158 -47.11 7.22 5.98
CA ARG A 158 -45.76 6.81 6.38
C ARG A 158 -44.88 6.95 5.14
N LEU A 159 -44.11 8.03 5.09
CA LEU A 159 -42.98 8.17 4.19
C LEU A 159 -42.16 6.88 4.34
N PRO A 160 -41.98 6.07 3.28
CA PRO A 160 -41.13 4.91 3.37
C PRO A 160 -39.76 5.39 3.80
N LEU A 161 -39.34 4.99 5.01
CA LEU A 161 -37.98 5.25 5.47
C LEU A 161 -37.04 4.79 4.36
N PRO A 162 -35.99 5.56 4.01
CA PRO A 162 -34.99 5.11 3.05
C PRO A 162 -34.47 3.78 3.57
N THR A 163 -34.80 2.70 2.85
CA THR A 163 -34.39 1.34 3.17
C THR A 163 -32.87 1.37 3.30
N LEU A 164 -32.39 1.30 4.53
CA LEU A 164 -30.98 1.06 4.84
C LEU A 164 -30.59 -0.14 3.99
N HIS A 165 -29.73 0.10 2.99
CA HIS A 165 -29.20 -0.96 2.15
C HIS A 165 -28.43 -1.90 3.06
N SER A 166 -29.08 -2.98 3.51
CA SER A 166 -28.38 -4.09 4.12
C SER A 166 -27.37 -4.58 3.09
N PRO A 167 -26.06 -4.58 3.42
CA PRO A 167 -25.05 -5.06 2.49
C PRO A 167 -25.39 -6.51 2.11
N PRO A 168 -25.17 -6.89 0.84
CA PRO A 168 -25.47 -8.24 0.39
C PRO A 168 -24.73 -9.27 1.26
N PRO A 169 -25.32 -10.47 1.47
CA PRO A 169 -24.70 -11.51 2.26
C PRO A 169 -23.34 -11.87 1.67
N VAL A 170 -22.32 -11.82 2.51
CA VAL A 170 -20.94 -12.15 2.12
C VAL A 170 -20.86 -13.66 1.90
N THR A 171 -20.32 -14.09 0.76
CA THR A 171 -20.20 -15.51 0.46
C THR A 171 -18.85 -16.04 0.95
N PRO A 172 -18.75 -17.33 1.31
CA PRO A 172 -17.47 -17.94 1.69
C PRO A 172 -16.41 -17.88 0.57
N ALA A 173 -16.83 -17.79 -0.70
CA ALA A 173 -15.93 -17.58 -1.84
C ALA A 173 -15.22 -16.21 -1.80
N ASP A 174 -15.87 -15.18 -1.23
CA ASP A 174 -15.28 -13.86 -1.05
C ASP A 174 -14.13 -13.88 -0.02
N VAL A 175 -14.25 -14.72 1.01
CA VAL A 175 -13.24 -14.87 2.06
C VAL A 175 -11.93 -15.43 1.50
N GLU A 176 -12.02 -16.46 0.65
CA GLU A 176 -10.85 -17.06 0.02
C GLU A 176 -10.18 -16.09 -0.96
N THR A 177 -10.99 -15.36 -1.73
CA THR A 177 -10.50 -14.32 -2.65
C THR A 177 -9.76 -13.20 -1.91
N ARG A 178 -10.26 -12.76 -0.75
CA ARG A 178 -9.60 -11.77 0.11
C ARG A 178 -8.27 -12.28 0.67
N LYS A 179 -8.23 -13.53 1.12
CA LYS A 179 -6.98 -14.16 1.60
C LYS A 179 -5.94 -14.30 0.50
N ALA A 180 -6.36 -14.69 -0.70
CA ALA A 180 -5.49 -14.78 -1.87
C ALA A 180 -4.92 -13.41 -2.25
N PHE A 181 -5.76 -12.37 -2.23
CA PHE A 181 -5.33 -10.99 -2.43
C PHE A 181 -4.28 -10.57 -1.40
N ALA A 182 -4.53 -10.79 -0.10
CA ALA A 182 -3.57 -10.46 0.95
C ALA A 182 -2.20 -11.15 0.77
N LYS A 183 -2.18 -12.43 0.40
CA LYS A 183 -0.94 -13.16 0.07
C LYS A 183 -0.23 -12.55 -1.14
N GLN A 184 -0.96 -12.24 -2.21
CA GLN A 184 -0.41 -11.62 -3.40
C GLN A 184 0.18 -10.24 -3.07
N THR A 185 -0.53 -9.43 -2.29
CA THR A 185 -0.07 -8.13 -1.80
C THR A 185 1.22 -8.27 -1.01
N GLN A 186 1.29 -9.20 -0.05
CA GLN A 186 2.52 -9.46 0.70
C GLN A 186 3.69 -9.80 -0.23
N GLN A 187 3.48 -10.74 -1.15
CA GLN A 187 4.51 -11.16 -2.08
C GLN A 187 5.02 -10.00 -2.94
N LYS A 188 4.12 -9.13 -3.40
CA LYS A 188 4.50 -7.93 -4.15
C LYS A 188 5.32 -6.95 -3.33
N PHE A 189 4.97 -6.73 -2.06
CA PHE A 189 5.78 -5.86 -1.21
C PHE A 189 7.18 -6.44 -0.94
N VAL A 190 7.27 -7.75 -0.69
CA VAL A 190 8.54 -8.46 -0.51
C VAL A 190 9.40 -8.41 -1.78
N GLU A 191 8.81 -8.58 -2.97
CA GLU A 191 9.50 -8.44 -4.27
C GLU A 191 10.08 -7.03 -4.47
N ASN A 192 9.46 -6.00 -3.88
CA ASN A 192 9.96 -4.62 -3.90
C ASN A 192 10.94 -4.32 -2.75
N GLY A 193 11.37 -5.33 -1.99
CA GLY A 193 12.31 -5.17 -0.87
C GLY A 193 11.69 -4.61 0.41
N LEU A 194 10.36 -4.54 0.51
CA LEU A 194 9.67 -4.13 1.73
C LEU A 194 9.40 -5.37 2.58
N ASP A 195 10.10 -5.45 3.72
CA ASP A 195 9.88 -6.49 4.71
C ASP A 195 8.62 -6.17 5.54
N LEU A 196 7.51 -6.80 5.17
CA LEU A 196 6.22 -6.66 5.84
C LEU A 196 5.43 -7.97 5.82
N THR A 197 4.53 -8.11 6.79
CA THR A 197 3.60 -9.23 6.89
C THR A 197 2.18 -8.73 6.62
N VAL A 198 1.47 -9.36 5.69
CA VAL A 198 0.05 -9.07 5.45
C VAL A 198 -0.79 -10.24 5.92
N ALA A 199 -1.79 -9.97 6.74
CA ALA A 199 -2.74 -10.95 7.23
C ALA A 199 -4.16 -10.40 7.10
N THR A 200 -5.14 -11.26 6.87
CA THR A 200 -6.55 -10.86 6.95
C THR A 200 -7.13 -11.27 8.30
N SER A 201 -7.99 -10.44 8.87
CA SER A 201 -8.59 -10.65 10.19
C SER A 201 -10.05 -10.19 10.22
N GLY A 202 -10.74 -10.44 11.34
CA GLY A 202 -12.14 -10.07 11.54
C GLY A 202 -13.14 -11.03 10.90
N ASP A 203 -14.43 -10.75 11.13
CA ASP A 203 -15.53 -11.43 10.48
C ASP A 203 -15.38 -11.33 8.95
N ASP A 204 -15.59 -12.44 8.27
CA ASP A 204 -15.44 -12.59 6.81
C ASP A 204 -14.06 -12.20 6.24
N ALA A 205 -13.02 -12.10 7.07
CA ALA A 205 -11.69 -11.62 6.66
C ALA A 205 -11.72 -10.21 6.03
N ALA A 206 -12.65 -9.36 6.47
CA ALA A 206 -12.86 -8.01 5.91
C ALA A 206 -11.86 -6.94 6.43
N VAL A 207 -10.99 -7.30 7.38
CA VAL A 207 -9.93 -6.42 7.90
C VAL A 207 -8.59 -6.88 7.35
N LEU A 208 -7.84 -5.98 6.71
CA LEU A 208 -6.51 -6.26 6.18
C LEU A 208 -5.45 -5.68 7.11
N THR A 209 -4.64 -6.53 7.71
CA THR A 209 -3.61 -6.17 8.67
C THR A 209 -2.24 -6.21 7.99
N ILE A 210 -1.50 -5.11 8.01
CA ILE A 210 -0.17 -4.96 7.42
C ILE A 210 0.80 -4.58 8.54
N LYS A 211 1.70 -5.50 8.89
CA LYS A 211 2.73 -5.27 9.91
C LYS A 211 4.05 -4.93 9.23
N PHE A 212 4.58 -3.75 9.52
CA PHE A 212 5.87 -3.30 9.04
C PHE A 212 6.99 -3.66 10.02
N ASN A 213 8.20 -3.82 9.48
CA ASN A 213 9.43 -3.94 10.27
C ASN A 213 10.15 -2.58 10.42
N PHE A 214 9.52 -1.50 9.98
CA PHE A 214 10.03 -0.12 9.99
C PHE A 214 8.87 0.85 10.31
N PRO A 215 9.13 2.14 10.58
CA PRO A 215 8.10 3.09 10.98
C PRO A 215 6.93 3.13 9.99
N ALA A 216 5.73 2.78 10.47
CA ALA A 216 4.56 2.50 9.65
C ALA A 216 3.89 3.76 9.13
N GLN A 217 4.06 4.92 9.79
CA GLN A 217 3.35 6.15 9.43
C GLN A 217 3.60 6.55 7.97
N THR A 218 4.87 6.70 7.58
CA THR A 218 5.24 7.15 6.23
C THR A 218 4.80 6.14 5.16
N ALA A 219 4.94 4.83 5.43
CA ALA A 219 4.48 3.82 4.49
C ALA A 219 2.95 3.76 4.40
N ALA A 220 2.25 3.88 5.52
CA ALA A 220 0.79 3.93 5.54
C ALA A 220 0.29 5.11 4.71
N GLU A 221 0.85 6.32 4.88
CA GLU A 221 0.51 7.51 4.08
C GLU A 221 0.76 7.29 2.57
N LEU A 222 1.87 6.66 2.20
CA LEU A 222 2.18 6.34 0.80
C LEU A 222 1.23 5.28 0.22
N ILE A 223 0.87 4.27 1.01
CA ILE A 223 -0.04 3.20 0.58
C ILE A 223 -1.46 3.74 0.42
N VAL A 224 -1.95 4.56 1.36
CA VAL A 224 -3.31 5.10 1.33
C VAL A 224 -3.49 6.24 0.31
N SER A 225 -2.42 6.93 -0.06
CA SER A 225 -2.45 7.91 -1.16
C SER A 225 -2.44 7.25 -2.55
N GLY A 226 -2.09 5.96 -2.63
CA GLY A 226 -2.06 5.19 -3.86
C GLY A 226 -3.42 4.59 -4.28
N PRO A 227 -3.42 3.67 -5.27
CA PRO A 227 -4.63 2.97 -5.71
C PRO A 227 -5.09 1.87 -4.76
N PHE A 228 -4.27 1.53 -3.76
CA PHE A 228 -4.47 0.39 -2.87
C PHE A 228 -5.81 0.43 -2.11
N PRO A 229 -6.24 1.57 -1.49
CA PRO A 229 -7.56 1.66 -0.86
C PRO A 229 -8.73 1.31 -1.77
N ARG A 230 -8.65 1.68 -3.06
CA ARG A 230 -9.70 1.38 -4.03
C ARG A 230 -9.74 -0.12 -4.33
N GLN A 231 -8.59 -0.78 -4.43
CA GLN A 231 -8.52 -2.23 -4.58
C GLN A 231 -9.09 -2.94 -3.35
N CYS A 232 -8.77 -2.46 -2.14
CA CYS A 232 -9.35 -2.97 -0.91
C CYS A 232 -10.88 -2.85 -0.90
N ALA A 233 -11.42 -1.68 -1.28
CA ALA A 233 -12.86 -1.45 -1.37
C ALA A 233 -13.54 -2.41 -2.37
N GLN A 234 -12.95 -2.59 -3.56
CA GLN A 234 -13.47 -3.48 -4.60
C GLN A 234 -13.51 -4.95 -4.17
N ARG A 235 -12.59 -5.37 -3.29
CA ARG A 235 -12.53 -6.72 -2.73
C ARG A 235 -13.36 -6.89 -1.44
N GLY A 236 -14.07 -5.84 -1.02
CA GLY A 236 -14.93 -5.86 0.16
C GLY A 236 -14.19 -5.75 1.49
N PHE A 237 -12.95 -5.25 1.51
CA PHE A 237 -12.30 -4.89 2.76
C PHE A 237 -12.91 -3.61 3.31
N ARG A 238 -13.21 -3.61 4.61
CA ARG A 238 -13.78 -2.46 5.32
C ARG A 238 -12.71 -1.58 5.97
N GLN A 239 -11.62 -2.22 6.37
CA GLN A 239 -10.58 -1.55 7.15
C GLN A 239 -9.21 -2.13 6.82
N VAL A 240 -8.21 -1.25 6.79
CA VAL A 240 -6.80 -1.62 6.71
C VAL A 240 -6.12 -1.17 7.99
N VAL A 241 -5.43 -2.08 8.66
CA VAL A 241 -4.73 -1.84 9.92
C VAL A 241 -3.24 -1.95 9.67
N PHE A 242 -2.52 -0.87 9.90
CA PHE A 242 -1.07 -0.81 9.78
C PHE A 242 -0.44 -0.89 11.18
N LEU A 243 0.43 -1.88 11.40
CA LEU A 243 1.17 -2.03 12.66
C LEU A 243 2.63 -1.63 12.48
N ASP A 244 3.07 -0.78 13.37
CA ASP A 244 4.45 -0.34 13.51
C ASP A 244 5.24 -1.31 14.41
N PRO A 245 6.56 -1.50 14.21
CA PRO A 245 7.42 -2.23 15.15
C PRO A 245 7.40 -1.64 16.57
N SER A 246 7.14 -0.33 16.73
CA SER A 246 6.95 0.35 18.01
C SER A 246 5.63 -0.01 18.73
N GLY A 247 4.73 -0.73 18.06
CA GLY A 247 3.40 -1.08 18.56
C GLY A 247 2.32 -0.04 18.26
N ALA A 248 2.68 1.10 17.65
CA ALA A 248 1.68 2.05 17.16
C ALA A 248 0.80 1.42 16.06
N THR A 249 -0.49 1.71 16.12
CA THR A 249 -1.47 1.17 15.16
C THR A 249 -2.12 2.31 14.40
N TRP A 250 -2.11 2.23 13.08
CA TRP A 250 -2.83 3.16 12.21
C TRP A 250 -3.99 2.41 11.55
N LEU A 251 -5.20 2.90 11.79
CA LEU A 251 -6.41 2.40 11.16
C LEU A 251 -6.73 3.27 9.95
N TYR A 252 -6.92 2.65 8.81
CA TYR A 252 -7.51 3.27 7.64
C TYR A 252 -8.89 2.68 7.39
N ASP A 253 -9.91 3.53 7.51
CA ASP A 253 -11.29 3.17 7.19
C ASP A 253 -11.52 3.38 5.70
N VAL A 254 -11.88 2.30 5.01
CA VAL A 254 -12.04 2.30 3.55
C VAL A 254 -13.30 3.05 3.12
N ALA A 255 -14.35 3.06 3.96
CA ALA A 255 -15.61 3.72 3.66
C ALA A 255 -15.49 5.25 3.82
N THR A 256 -14.83 5.72 4.89
CA THR A 256 -14.65 7.15 5.14
C THR A 256 -13.38 7.72 4.51
N GLN A 257 -12.49 6.86 4.01
CA GLN A 257 -11.16 7.22 3.50
C GLN A 257 -10.31 8.01 4.51
N GLN A 258 -10.52 7.74 5.80
CA GLN A 258 -9.84 8.42 6.89
C GLN A 258 -8.79 7.51 7.51
N MET A 259 -7.64 8.08 7.84
CA MET A 259 -6.60 7.42 8.61
C MET A 259 -6.58 7.98 10.03
N SER A 260 -6.61 7.10 11.03
CA SER A 260 -6.59 7.45 12.45
C SER A 260 -5.54 6.62 13.19
N GLN A 261 -4.78 7.26 14.09
CA GLN A 261 -3.87 6.57 14.99
C GLN A 261 -4.64 6.06 16.22
N LYS A 262 -4.33 4.85 16.69
CA LYS A 262 -4.89 4.25 17.89
C LYS A 262 -3.79 3.86 18.89
#